data_AF-A0A2E3VA74-F1
#
_entry.id   AF-A0A2E3VA74-F1
#
_cell.length_a   1.000
_cell.length_b   1.000
_cell.length_c   1.000
_cell.angle_alpha   90.00
_cell.angle_beta   90.00
_cell.angle_gamma   90.00
#
_symmetry.space_group_name_H-M   'P 1'
#
loop_
_entity.id
_entity.type
_entity.pdbx_description
1 polymer ?
#
loop_
_entity_poly.entity_id
_entity_poly.type
_entity_poly.pdbx_seq_one_letter_code
_entity_poly.pdbx_strand_id
1 'polypeptide(L)'
;MDTQKNLMMFTIVVGIIFGIWFLFAPNSYNAVMGVDLSEVSDIALGNQMNIGVSLLVLAYVNWVLRGLSDIENCEKIMTTFCIGWGLFGLGGLYIVGSDFALSNPFTIQAIIFIIISIVYFTMRAPKQS
;
A
#
# COMPACT_ATOMS: atom_id res chain seq x y z
N MET A 1 15.79 13.55 10.12
CA MET A 1 15.22 13.00 8.86
C MET A 1 15.16 11.48 8.82
N ASP A 2 15.89 10.77 9.69
CA ASP A 2 15.97 9.31 9.64
C ASP A 2 14.61 8.63 9.80
N THR A 3 13.77 9.15 10.69
CA THR A 3 12.40 8.67 10.87
C THR A 3 11.60 8.69 9.57
N GLN A 4 11.62 9.82 8.84
CA GLN A 4 10.92 9.93 7.55
C GLN A 4 11.54 9.01 6.51
N LYS A 5 12.88 8.92 6.43
CA LYS A 5 13.54 7.99 5.50
C LYS A 5 13.23 6.52 5.81
N ASN A 6 13.03 6.16 7.08
CA ASN A 6 12.60 4.82 7.47
C ASN A 6 11.14 4.56 7.09
N LEU A 7 10.26 5.55 7.26
CA LEU A 7 8.89 5.45 6.76
C LEU A 7 8.87 5.35 5.23
N MET A 8 9.64 6.15 4.48
CA MET A 8 9.71 5.99 3.03
C MET A 8 10.19 4.58 2.63
N MET A 9 11.10 3.99 3.41
CA MET A 9 11.53 2.60 3.22
C MET A 9 10.38 1.59 3.41
N PHE A 10 9.50 1.82 4.38
CA PHE A 10 8.35 0.96 4.60
C PHE A 10 7.47 0.83 3.34
N THR A 11 7.11 1.93 2.67
CA THR A 11 6.31 1.84 1.43
C THR A 11 7.01 1.02 0.35
N ILE A 12 8.34 1.17 0.23
CA ILE A 12 9.13 0.42 -0.77
C ILE A 12 9.08 -1.07 -0.46
N VAL A 13 9.32 -1.46 0.79
CA VAL A 13 9.31 -2.86 1.22
C VAL A 13 7.92 -3.49 1.02
N VAL A 14 6.86 -2.77 1.41
CA VAL A 14 5.48 -3.26 1.22
C VAL A 14 5.17 -3.42 -0.27
N GLY A 15 5.55 -2.46 -1.12
CA GLY A 15 5.39 -2.55 -2.57
C GLY A 15 6.12 -3.75 -3.17
N ILE A 16 7.33 -4.08 -2.69
CA ILE A 16 8.07 -5.28 -3.12
C ILE A 16 7.33 -6.56 -2.69
N ILE A 17 6.96 -6.67 -1.42
CA ILE A 17 6.33 -7.90 -0.88
C ILE A 17 5.01 -8.17 -1.59
N PHE A 18 4.09 -7.20 -1.63
CA PHE A 18 2.80 -7.38 -2.28
C PHE A 18 2.92 -7.43 -3.80
N GLY A 19 3.88 -6.71 -4.39
CA GLY A 19 4.16 -6.77 -5.82
C GLY A 19 4.57 -8.17 -6.27
N ILE A 20 5.53 -8.78 -5.58
CA ILE A 20 5.96 -10.18 -5.84
C ILE A 20 4.80 -11.14 -5.56
N TRP A 21 4.08 -10.96 -4.45
CA TRP A 21 2.98 -11.85 -4.08
C TRP A 21 1.87 -11.87 -5.13
N PHE A 22 1.43 -10.69 -5.59
CA PHE A 22 0.37 -10.58 -6.59
C PHE A 22 0.82 -11.06 -7.97
N LEU A 23 2.09 -10.84 -8.31
CA LEU A 23 2.61 -11.23 -9.62
C LEU A 23 2.81 -12.75 -9.73
N PHE A 24 3.37 -13.40 -8.70
CA PHE A 24 3.79 -14.79 -8.80
C PHE A 24 2.89 -15.78 -8.07
N ALA A 25 2.10 -15.32 -7.10
CA ALA A 25 1.21 -16.19 -6.35
C ALA A 25 -0.17 -15.54 -6.06
N PRO A 26 -0.87 -14.98 -7.07
CA PRO A 26 -2.13 -14.25 -6.89
C PRO A 26 -3.23 -15.08 -6.20
N ASN A 27 -3.34 -16.37 -6.54
CA ASN A 27 -4.31 -17.27 -5.92
C ASN A 27 -4.06 -17.48 -4.42
N SER A 28 -2.79 -17.46 -3.99
CA SER A 28 -2.49 -17.58 -2.57
C SER A 28 -2.89 -16.34 -1.78
N TYR A 29 -2.80 -15.14 -2.39
CA TYR A 29 -3.36 -13.93 -1.81
C TYR A 29 -4.88 -14.00 -1.74
N ASN A 30 -5.55 -14.38 -2.83
CA ASN A 30 -7.00 -14.51 -2.87
C ASN A 30 -7.53 -15.47 -1.79
N ALA A 31 -6.84 -16.60 -1.58
CA ALA A 31 -7.16 -17.54 -0.52
C ALA A 31 -7.02 -16.92 0.89
N VAL A 32 -5.95 -16.15 1.15
CA VAL A 32 -5.80 -15.42 2.42
C VAL A 32 -6.91 -14.39 2.62
N MET A 33 -7.36 -13.77 1.54
CA MET A 33 -8.46 -12.81 1.57
C MET A 33 -9.85 -13.47 1.62
N GLY A 34 -9.93 -14.79 1.70
CA GLY A 34 -11.18 -15.54 1.81
C GLY A 34 -12.00 -15.60 0.50
N VAL A 35 -11.37 -15.30 -0.64
CA VAL A 35 -12.02 -15.38 -1.95
C VAL A 35 -12.14 -16.85 -2.38
N ASP A 36 -13.32 -17.25 -2.84
CA ASP A 36 -13.51 -18.55 -3.46
C ASP A 36 -12.77 -18.60 -4.81
N LEU A 37 -11.71 -19.41 -4.87
CA LEU A 37 -10.87 -19.53 -6.07
C LEU A 37 -11.60 -20.10 -7.28
N SER A 38 -12.73 -20.79 -7.08
CA SER A 38 -13.55 -21.29 -8.19
C SER A 38 -14.33 -20.18 -8.91
N GLU A 39 -14.52 -19.03 -8.25
CA GLU A 39 -15.21 -17.87 -8.81
C GLU A 39 -14.25 -16.84 -9.43
N VAL A 40 -12.93 -17.03 -9.28
CA VAL A 40 -11.93 -16.11 -9.80
C VAL A 40 -11.67 -16.37 -11.28
N SER A 41 -12.11 -15.45 -12.13
CA SER A 41 -11.83 -15.49 -13.56
C SER A 41 -10.35 -15.23 -13.91
N ASP A 42 -9.90 -15.75 -15.05
CA ASP A 42 -8.55 -15.49 -15.58
C ASP A 42 -8.27 -13.99 -15.78
N ILE A 43 -9.30 -13.21 -16.16
CA ILE A 43 -9.18 -11.76 -16.30
C ILE A 43 -8.91 -11.09 -14.94
N ALA A 44 -9.61 -11.54 -13.88
CA ALA A 44 -9.39 -11.02 -12.54
C ALA A 44 -7.96 -11.33 -12.05
N LEU A 45 -7.47 -12.55 -12.31
CA LEU A 45 -6.08 -12.93 -12.02
C LEU A 45 -5.06 -12.09 -12.80
N GLY A 46 -5.29 -11.92 -14.11
CA GLY A 46 -4.43 -11.08 -14.96
C GLY A 46 -4.36 -9.64 -14.46
N ASN A 47 -5.49 -9.08 -14.02
CA ASN A 47 -5.55 -7.74 -13.44
C ASN A 47 -4.78 -7.67 -12.10
N GLN A 48 -4.91 -8.67 -11.25
CA GLN A 48 -4.16 -8.74 -10.00
C GLN A 48 -2.65 -8.83 -10.23
N MET A 49 -2.21 -9.65 -11.19
CA MET A 49 -0.79 -9.73 -11.57
C MET A 49 -0.28 -8.39 -12.12
N ASN A 50 -1.08 -7.67 -12.92
CA ASN A 50 -0.75 -6.33 -13.41
C ASN A 50 -0.62 -5.30 -12.27
N ILE A 51 -1.48 -5.40 -11.24
CA ILE A 51 -1.32 -4.62 -10.00
C ILE A 51 0.00 -4.99 -9.33
N GLY A 52 0.37 -6.28 -9.29
CA GLY A 52 1.66 -6.75 -8.80
C GLY A 52 2.84 -6.07 -9.49
N VAL A 53 2.86 -6.04 -10.83
CA VAL A 53 3.90 -5.31 -11.60
C VAL A 53 3.89 -3.83 -11.27
N SER A 54 2.71 -3.21 -11.17
CA SER A 54 2.58 -1.78 -10.85
C SER A 54 3.15 -1.45 -9.46
N LEU A 55 2.95 -2.31 -8.47
CA LEU A 55 3.52 -2.15 -7.13
C LEU A 55 5.06 -2.25 -7.14
N LEU A 56 5.64 -3.10 -7.97
CA LEU A 56 7.09 -3.18 -8.14
C LEU A 56 7.67 -1.92 -8.80
N VAL A 57 6.99 -1.37 -9.81
CA VAL A 57 7.36 -0.09 -10.43
C VAL A 57 7.26 1.04 -9.40
N LEU A 58 6.17 1.10 -8.63
CA LEU A 58 6.01 2.09 -7.56
C LEU A 58 7.10 1.94 -6.49
N ALA A 59 7.46 0.73 -6.09
CA ALA A 59 8.54 0.49 -5.13
C ALA A 59 9.88 1.05 -5.65
N TYR A 60 10.21 0.83 -6.92
CA TYR A 60 11.40 1.40 -7.53
C TYR A 60 11.38 2.94 -7.58
N VAL A 61 10.26 3.54 -8.02
CA VAL A 61 10.11 5.00 -8.05
C VAL A 61 10.26 5.59 -6.64
N ASN A 62 9.64 4.97 -5.65
CA ASN A 62 9.72 5.40 -4.25
C ASN A 62 11.13 5.24 -3.67
N TRP A 63 11.89 4.23 -4.10
CA TRP A 63 13.30 4.10 -3.75
C TRP A 63 14.13 5.28 -4.27
N VAL A 64 13.90 5.68 -5.52
CA VAL A 64 14.55 6.87 -6.10
C VAL A 64 14.15 8.13 -5.33
N LEU A 65 12.85 8.33 -5.05
CA LEU A 65 12.35 9.48 -4.29
C LEU A 65 12.96 9.57 -2.88
N ARG A 66 13.12 8.43 -2.20
CA ARG A 66 13.79 8.35 -0.90
C ARG A 66 15.27 8.77 -0.98
N GLY A 67 15.95 8.39 -2.07
CA GLY A 67 17.34 8.79 -2.33
C GLY A 67 17.48 10.29 -2.54
N LEU A 68 16.50 10.90 -3.21
CA LEU A 68 16.46 12.33 -3.54
C LEU A 68 15.83 13.20 -2.43
N SER A 69 15.22 12.62 -1.41
CA SER A 69 14.54 13.39 -0.36
C SER A 69 15.55 14.20 0.46
N ASP A 70 15.28 15.50 0.59
CA ASP A 70 15.96 16.47 1.44
C ASP A 70 14.97 17.09 2.44
N ILE A 71 15.44 18.02 3.29
CA ILE A 71 14.62 18.64 4.34
C ILE A 71 13.47 19.45 3.72
N GLU A 72 13.71 20.14 2.61
CA GLU A 72 12.73 21.02 1.95
C GLU A 72 11.57 20.23 1.33
N ASN A 73 11.86 19.08 0.73
CA ASN A 73 10.87 18.27 0.03
C ASN A 73 10.30 17.11 0.86
N CYS A 74 10.89 16.82 2.03
CA CYS A 74 10.50 15.68 2.87
C CYS A 74 9.00 15.68 3.18
N GLU A 75 8.44 16.80 3.63
CA GLU A 75 7.02 16.89 3.99
C GLU A 75 6.11 16.65 2.79
N LYS A 76 6.47 17.16 1.61
CA LYS A 76 5.71 16.93 0.37
C LYS A 76 5.70 15.46 0.01
N ILE A 77 6.88 14.81 0.01
CA ILE A 77 7.02 13.39 -0.31
C ILE A 77 6.24 12.53 0.70
N MET A 78 6.36 12.81 1.99
CA MET A 78 5.62 12.11 3.04
C MET A 78 4.11 12.30 2.91
N THR A 79 3.65 13.49 2.50
CA THR A 79 2.24 13.76 2.23
C THR A 79 1.75 12.97 1.01
N THR A 80 2.55 12.82 -0.04
CA THR A 80 2.21 11.94 -1.17
C THR A 80 2.01 10.49 -0.71
N PHE A 81 2.88 9.97 0.14
CA PHE A 81 2.72 8.63 0.73
C PHE A 81 1.46 8.53 1.60
N CYS A 82 1.20 9.53 2.44
CA CYS A 82 -0.02 9.62 3.25
C CYS A 82 -1.27 9.50 2.37
N ILE A 83 -1.36 10.30 1.31
CA ILE A 83 -2.50 10.31 0.40
C ILE A 83 -2.63 8.95 -0.30
N GLY A 84 -1.52 8.38 -0.80
CA GLY A 84 -1.53 7.06 -1.44
C GLY A 84 -2.11 5.97 -0.53
N TRP A 85 -1.62 5.87 0.72
CA TRP A 85 -2.16 4.92 1.71
C TRP A 85 -3.62 5.21 2.06
N GLY A 86 -4.00 6.49 2.15
CA GLY A 86 -5.37 6.90 2.40
C GLY A 86 -6.33 6.49 1.28
N LEU A 87 -5.90 6.61 0.02
CA LEU A 87 -6.67 6.17 -1.15
C LEU A 87 -6.85 4.65 -1.17
N PHE A 88 -5.81 3.87 -0.84
CA PHE A 88 -5.95 2.42 -0.68
C PHE A 88 -6.94 2.05 0.43
N GLY A 89 -6.87 2.74 1.57
CA GLY A 89 -7.76 2.51 2.70
C GLY A 89 -9.22 2.87 2.40
N LEU A 90 -9.47 4.11 2.00
CA LEU A 90 -10.83 4.59 1.71
C LEU A 90 -11.42 3.90 0.47
N GLY A 91 -10.61 3.67 -0.56
CA GLY A 91 -11.02 2.90 -1.74
C GLY A 91 -11.34 1.45 -1.39
N GLY A 92 -10.54 0.82 -0.53
CA GLY A 92 -10.83 -0.52 -0.01
C GLY A 92 -12.15 -0.58 0.74
N LEU A 93 -12.42 0.39 1.63
CA LEU A 93 -13.70 0.50 2.34
C LEU A 93 -14.89 0.73 1.39
N TYR A 94 -14.69 1.49 0.31
CA TYR A 94 -15.71 1.65 -0.73
C TYR A 94 -16.01 0.34 -1.46
N ILE A 95 -14.97 -0.46 -1.78
CA ILE A 95 -15.10 -1.73 -2.51
C ILE A 95 -15.80 -2.80 -1.67
N VAL A 96 -15.51 -2.92 -0.37
CA VAL A 96 -16.20 -3.89 0.52
C VAL A 96 -17.69 -3.56 0.72
N GLY A 97 -18.14 -2.37 0.31
CA GLY A 97 -19.54 -1.98 0.32
C GLY A 97 -20.06 -1.85 1.74
N SER A 98 -21.05 -2.67 2.12
CA SER A 98 -21.64 -2.64 3.47
C SER A 98 -21.04 -3.65 4.45
N ASP A 99 -20.10 -4.49 4.01
CA ASP A 99 -19.51 -5.53 4.86
C ASP A 99 -18.27 -5.03 5.63
N PHE A 100 -18.51 -4.12 6.57
CA PHE A 100 -17.49 -3.58 7.46
C PHE A 100 -17.17 -4.50 8.65
N ALA A 101 -17.52 -5.80 8.58
CA ALA A 101 -17.19 -6.73 9.64
C ALA A 101 -15.68 -6.95 9.73
N LEU A 102 -15.15 -7.01 10.95
CA LEU A 102 -13.74 -7.38 11.19
C LEU A 102 -13.46 -8.87 10.92
N SER A 103 -14.46 -9.65 10.52
CA SER A 103 -14.27 -10.98 9.93
C SER A 103 -13.93 -10.93 8.44
N ASN A 104 -14.17 -9.81 7.76
CA ASN A 104 -13.82 -9.61 6.37
C ASN A 104 -12.35 -9.14 6.27
N PRO A 105 -11.45 -9.93 5.67
CA PRO A 105 -10.03 -9.57 5.55
C PRO A 105 -9.78 -8.26 4.79
N PHE A 106 -10.62 -7.93 3.79
CA PHE A 106 -10.50 -6.70 3.02
C PHE A 106 -10.82 -5.46 3.87
N THR A 107 -11.79 -5.57 4.79
CA THR A 107 -12.11 -4.50 5.75
C THR A 107 -10.95 -4.25 6.70
N ILE A 108 -10.35 -5.32 7.25
CA ILE A 108 -9.16 -5.21 8.11
C ILE A 108 -8.00 -4.54 7.35
N GLN A 109 -7.72 -5.00 6.13
CA GLN A 109 -6.66 -4.45 5.29
C GLN A 109 -6.87 -2.95 5.01
N ALA A 110 -8.10 -2.56 4.67
CA ALA A 110 -8.45 -1.17 4.41
C ALA A 110 -8.24 -0.29 5.65
N ILE A 111 -8.63 -0.75 6.84
CA ILE A 111 -8.38 -0.06 8.12
C ILE A 111 -6.88 0.09 8.37
N ILE A 112 -6.10 -0.97 8.14
CA ILE A 112 -4.64 -0.92 8.29
C ILE A 112 -4.03 0.16 7.39
N PHE A 113 -4.46 0.27 6.13
CA PHE A 113 -3.98 1.31 5.23
C PHE A 113 -4.36 2.73 5.68
N ILE A 114 -5.55 2.93 6.27
CA ILE A 114 -5.94 4.20 6.88
C ILE A 114 -5.03 4.54 8.08
N ILE A 115 -4.75 3.57 8.95
CA ILE A 115 -3.84 3.77 10.08
C ILE A 115 -2.45 4.16 9.59
N ILE A 116 -1.93 3.46 8.58
CA ILE A 116 -0.65 3.79 7.96
C ILE A 116 -0.68 5.22 7.41
N SER A 117 -1.73 5.60 6.68
CA SER A 117 -1.91 6.97 6.18
C SER A 117 -1.79 8.03 7.29
N ILE A 118 -2.47 7.80 8.43
CA ILE A 118 -2.39 8.68 9.62
C ILE A 118 -0.97 8.74 10.18
N VAL A 119 -0.24 7.62 10.22
CA VAL A 119 1.18 7.60 10.64
C VAL A 119 2.04 8.46 9.70
N TYR A 120 1.88 8.35 8.38
CA TYR A 120 2.60 9.22 7.44
C TYR A 120 2.24 10.69 7.64
N PHE A 121 0.96 11.01 7.85
CA PHE A 121 0.52 12.37 8.08
C PHE A 121 1.14 12.97 9.35
N THR A 122 1.08 12.25 10.46
CA THR A 122 1.57 12.72 11.77
C THR A 122 3.08 12.87 11.79
N MET A 123 3.79 12.04 11.02
CA MET A 123 5.25 12.01 10.97
C MET A 123 5.84 12.69 9.72
N ARG A 124 5.04 13.44 8.95
CA ARG A 124 5.45 13.99 7.65
C ARG A 124 6.60 14.99 7.71
N ALA A 125 6.63 15.83 8.75
CA ALA A 125 7.62 16.87 8.89
C ALA A 125 8.84 16.36 9.69
N PRO A 126 10.08 16.58 9.21
CA PRO A 126 11.26 16.36 10.03
C PRO A 126 11.17 17.23 11.29
N LYS A 127 11.45 16.64 12.46
CA LYS A 127 11.65 17.45 13.67
C LYS A 127 12.86 18.35 13.44
N GLN A 128 12.68 19.67 13.54
CA GLN A 128 13.79 20.60 13.56
C GLN A 128 14.57 20.32 14.85
N SER A 129 15.82 19.91 14.71
CA SER A 129 16.80 19.84 15.81
C SER A 129 17.41 21.21 16.03
#